data_AF-A0A3A9UC13-F1
#
_entry.id   AF-A0A3A9UC13-F1
#
_cell.length_a   1.000
_cell.length_b   1.000
_cell.length_c   1.000
_cell.angle_alpha   90.00
_cell.angle_beta   90.00
_cell.angle_gamma   90.00
#
_symmetry.space_group_name_H-M   'P 1'
#
loop_
_entity.id
_entity.type
_entity.pdbx_description
1 polymer ?
#
loop_
_entity_poly.entity_id
_entity_poly.type
_entity_poly.pdbx_seq_one_letter_code
_entity_poly.pdbx_strand_id
1 'polypeptide(L)'
;MTSSLRVAVVCLMLASSNIAPAMALQGSGSDISKSEAAERARAAANGRVLKVEKTSKNYRVKVLKKSGRVVSVDVDKRSGKVKTSKDKD
;
A
#
# COMPACT_ATOMS: atom_id res chain seq x y z
N MET A 1 -4.13 -50.30 13.39
CA MET A 1 -3.01 -49.54 12.78
C MET A 1 -3.54 -48.60 11.70
N THR A 2 -4.41 -47.65 12.05
CA THR A 2 -5.03 -46.71 11.07
C THR A 2 -5.10 -45.28 11.61
N SER A 3 -5.03 -45.10 12.93
CA SER A 3 -5.06 -43.80 13.61
C SER A 3 -3.74 -43.01 13.45
N SER A 4 -2.59 -43.69 13.37
CA SER A 4 -1.27 -43.06 13.27
C SER A 4 -1.04 -42.35 11.93
N LEU A 5 -1.72 -42.79 10.86
CA LEU A 5 -1.62 -42.19 9.52
C LEU A 5 -2.42 -40.88 9.42
N ARG A 6 -3.51 -40.74 10.19
CA ARG A 6 -4.33 -39.52 10.24
C ARG A 6 -3.62 -38.38 10.98
N VAL A 7 -2.89 -38.69 12.05
CA VAL A 7 -2.12 -37.71 12.85
C VAL A 7 -0.96 -37.13 12.04
N ALA A 8 -0.29 -37.96 11.23
CA ALA A 8 0.80 -37.50 10.35
C ALA A 8 0.33 -36.51 9.27
N VAL A 9 -0.90 -36.68 8.75
CA VAL A 9 -1.46 -35.81 7.69
C VAL A 9 -1.94 -34.46 8.26
N VAL A 10 -2.41 -34.43 9.51
CA VAL A 10 -2.85 -33.17 10.16
C VAL A 10 -1.66 -32.24 10.43
N CYS A 11 -0.48 -32.78 10.78
CA CYS A 11 0.71 -31.96 11.01
C CYS A 11 1.29 -31.30 9.74
N LEU A 12 1.05 -31.88 8.55
CA LEU A 12 1.58 -31.35 7.30
C LEU A 12 0.78 -30.13 6.77
N MET A 13 -0.48 -29.98 7.19
CA MET A 13 -1.39 -28.95 6.68
C MET A 13 -1.30 -27.61 7.42
N LEU A 14 -0.78 -27.58 8.66
CA LEU A 14 -0.62 -26.34 9.44
C LEU A 14 0.59 -25.48 9.01
N ALA A 15 1.41 -25.94 8.06
CA ALA A 15 2.56 -25.18 7.56
C ALA A 15 2.20 -24.09 6.54
N SER A 16 0.93 -23.94 6.17
CA SER A 16 0.44 -22.83 5.33
C SER A 16 0.18 -21.57 6.17
N SER A 17 1.17 -21.18 6.97
CA SER A 17 1.14 -19.94 7.74
C SER A 17 1.42 -18.77 6.79
N ASN A 18 0.39 -17.95 6.56
CA ASN A 18 0.43 -16.69 5.83
C ASN A 18 1.71 -15.90 6.09
N ILE A 19 2.50 -15.68 5.03
CA ILE A 19 3.59 -14.71 5.02
C ILE A 19 2.93 -13.33 5.03
N ALA A 20 2.74 -12.75 6.21
CA ALA A 20 2.39 -11.35 6.34
C ALA A 20 3.53 -10.51 5.73
N PRO A 21 3.25 -9.51 4.87
CA PRO A 21 4.30 -8.66 4.36
C PRO A 21 4.85 -7.84 5.52
N ALA A 22 6.13 -8.05 5.83
CA ALA A 22 6.86 -7.19 6.75
C ALA A 22 6.98 -5.80 6.11
N MET A 23 6.10 -4.86 6.52
CA MET A 23 6.22 -3.46 6.12
C MET A 23 7.42 -2.87 6.85
N ALA A 24 8.55 -2.74 6.14
CA ALA A 24 9.71 -2.04 6.64
C ALA A 24 9.37 -0.55 6.81
N LEU A 25 9.20 -0.11 8.05
CA LEU A 25 9.09 1.31 8.40
C LEU A 25 10.49 1.92 8.29
N GLN A 26 10.86 2.36 7.08
CA GLN A 26 12.15 2.98 6.79
C GLN A 26 12.15 4.42 7.32
N GLY A 27 12.12 4.56 8.64
CA GLY A 27 12.20 5.84 9.35
C GLY A 27 13.65 6.23 9.59
N SER A 28 14.24 7.00 8.68
CA SER A 28 15.50 7.69 8.95
C SER A 28 15.60 8.99 8.14
N GLY A 29 14.99 10.06 8.66
CA GLY A 29 15.33 11.47 8.37
C GLY A 29 15.30 11.96 6.91
N SER A 30 14.91 11.11 5.95
CA SER A 30 14.97 11.32 4.52
C SER A 30 13.56 11.34 3.94
N ASP A 31 13.37 12.12 2.88
CA ASP A 31 12.07 12.20 2.19
C ASP A 31 11.55 10.79 1.86
N ILE A 32 10.24 10.58 2.00
CA ILE A 32 9.60 9.32 1.64
C ILE A 32 9.91 8.96 0.19
N SER A 33 9.97 7.66 -0.09
CA SER A 33 10.20 7.17 -1.45
C SER A 33 8.98 7.39 -2.36
N LYS A 34 9.20 7.38 -3.68
CA LYS A 34 8.10 7.44 -4.67
C LYS A 34 7.11 6.28 -4.48
N SER A 35 7.63 5.09 -4.16
CA SER A 35 6.83 3.88 -3.97
C SER A 35 5.94 4.00 -2.73
N GLU A 36 6.49 4.54 -1.63
CA GLU A 36 5.73 4.77 -0.40
C GLU A 36 4.64 5.82 -0.60
N ALA A 37 4.93 6.89 -1.33
CA ALA A 37 3.91 7.87 -1.73
C ALA A 37 2.79 7.23 -2.59
N ALA A 38 3.14 6.32 -3.50
CA ALA A 38 2.18 5.60 -4.32
C ALA A 38 1.26 4.70 -3.49
N GLU A 39 1.81 3.95 -2.52
CA GLU A 39 1.02 3.11 -1.62
C GLU A 39 0.08 3.94 -0.75
N ARG A 40 0.59 5.02 -0.13
CA ARG A 40 -0.23 5.91 0.70
C ARG A 40 -1.38 6.53 -0.11
N ALA A 41 -1.11 6.96 -1.34
CA ALA A 41 -2.13 7.49 -2.22
C ALA A 41 -3.14 6.42 -2.70
N ARG A 42 -2.67 5.21 -3.01
CA ARG A 42 -3.53 4.06 -3.33
C ARG A 42 -4.48 3.74 -2.20
N ALA A 43 -3.98 3.67 -0.96
CA ALA A 43 -4.75 3.40 0.24
C ALA A 43 -5.79 4.51 0.48
N ALA A 44 -5.40 5.78 0.34
CA ALA A 44 -6.29 6.92 0.55
C ALA A 44 -7.43 7.01 -0.48
N ALA A 45 -7.16 6.72 -1.76
CA ALA A 45 -8.14 6.86 -2.84
C ALA A 45 -8.85 5.54 -3.22
N ASN A 46 -8.45 4.40 -2.66
CA ASN A 46 -8.95 3.05 -2.96
C ASN A 46 -9.02 2.78 -4.48
N GLY A 47 -7.91 2.98 -5.17
CA GLY A 47 -7.84 2.91 -6.63
C GLY A 47 -6.50 2.44 -7.16
N ARG A 48 -6.33 2.46 -8.48
CA ARG A 48 -5.09 2.08 -9.15
C ARG A 48 -4.24 3.32 -9.43
N VAL A 49 -2.99 3.31 -9.00
CA VAL A 49 -2.05 4.39 -9.30
C VAL A 49 -1.69 4.37 -10.78
N LEU A 50 -1.79 5.53 -11.43
CA LEU A 50 -1.43 5.73 -12.83
C LEU A 50 -0.05 6.38 -12.97
N LYS A 51 0.22 7.41 -12.16
CA LYS A 51 1.45 8.20 -12.24
C LYS A 51 1.80 8.78 -10.88
N VAL A 52 3.09 8.85 -10.59
CA VAL A 52 3.64 9.56 -9.43
C VAL A 52 4.56 10.66 -9.94
N GLU A 53 4.20 11.90 -9.66
CA GLU A 53 4.97 13.09 -10.01
C GLU A 53 5.65 13.65 -8.77
N LYS A 54 6.98 13.81 -8.82
CA LYS A 54 7.73 14.43 -7.72
C LYS A 54 7.70 15.94 -7.91
N THR A 55 7.10 16.65 -6.95
CA THR A 55 7.19 18.11 -6.86
C THR A 55 8.24 18.51 -5.82
N SER A 56 8.43 19.80 -5.58
CA SER A 56 9.39 20.30 -4.59
C SER A 56 9.07 19.77 -3.19
N LYS A 57 7.82 19.93 -2.73
CA LYS A 57 7.39 19.61 -1.35
C LYS A 57 6.52 18.34 -1.24
N ASN A 58 5.85 17.94 -2.31
CA ASN A 58 4.90 16.82 -2.33
C ASN A 58 5.20 15.81 -3.46
N TYR A 59 4.68 14.60 -3.33
CA TYR A 59 4.42 13.70 -4.45
C TYR A 59 2.97 13.86 -4.87
N ARG A 60 2.71 14.18 -6.13
CA ARG A 60 1.37 14.21 -6.70
C ARG A 60 1.11 12.90 -7.41
N VAL A 61 0.17 12.13 -6.87
CA VAL A 61 -0.16 10.80 -7.37
C VAL A 61 -1.50 10.85 -8.08
N LYS A 62 -1.53 10.44 -9.34
CA LYS A 62 -2.77 10.23 -10.09
C LYS A 62 -3.31 8.84 -9.82
N VAL A 63 -4.54 8.74 -9.35
CA VAL A 63 -5.20 7.48 -9.00
C VAL A 63 -6.50 7.34 -9.79
N LEU A 64 -6.66 6.21 -10.49
CA LEU A 64 -7.91 5.78 -11.10
C LEU A 64 -8.79 5.13 -10.03
N LYS A 65 -9.90 5.76 -9.67
CA LYS A 65 -10.89 5.18 -8.77
C LYS A 65 -11.68 4.08 -9.48
N LYS A 66 -12.31 3.20 -8.70
CA LYS A 66 -13.26 2.19 -9.22
C LYS A 66 -14.43 2.80 -10.01
N SER A 67 -14.77 4.06 -9.74
CA SER A 67 -15.78 4.80 -10.50
C SER A 67 -15.31 5.26 -11.89
N GLY A 68 -14.07 4.99 -12.29
CA GLY A 68 -13.48 5.46 -13.55
C GLY A 68 -12.94 6.89 -13.51
N ARG A 69 -13.20 7.64 -12.43
CA ARG A 69 -12.68 9.00 -12.22
C ARG A 69 -11.20 8.97 -11.84
N VAL A 70 -10.40 9.84 -12.44
CA VAL A 70 -9.00 10.04 -12.06
C VAL A 70 -8.89 11.17 -11.06
N VAL A 71 -8.39 10.88 -9.87
CA VAL A 71 -8.15 11.88 -8.81
C VAL A 71 -6.67 12.14 -8.63
N SER A 72 -6.33 13.39 -8.28
CA SER A 72 -4.98 13.75 -7.85
C SER A 72 -4.93 13.69 -6.33
N VAL A 73 -3.92 13.01 -5.79
CA VAL A 73 -3.66 12.88 -4.36
C VAL A 73 -2.28 13.45 -4.08
N ASP A 74 -2.18 14.46 -3.22
CA ASP A 74 -0.90 15.04 -2.81
C ASP A 74 -0.40 14.35 -1.54
N VAL A 75 0.85 13.90 -1.55
CA VAL A 75 1.50 13.26 -0.41
C VAL A 75 2.73 14.08 -0.02
N ASP A 76 2.78 14.57 1.20
CA ASP A 76 3.90 15.38 1.70
C ASP A 76 5.20 14.55 1.74
N LYS A 77 6.32 15.08 1.21
CA LYS A 77 7.55 14.28 1.05
C LYS A 77 8.25 13.99 2.38
N ARG A 78 8.07 14.84 3.39
CA ARG A 78 8.79 14.72 4.66
C ARG A 78 8.00 13.93 5.69
N SER A 79 6.69 14.16 5.77
CA SER A 79 5.79 13.51 6.72
C SER A 79 5.03 12.33 6.12
N GLY A 80 4.90 12.28 4.80
CA GLY A 80 4.05 11.34 4.08
C GLY A 80 2.57 11.49 4.38
N LYS A 81 2.14 12.64 4.91
CA LYS A 81 0.71 12.92 5.10
C LYS A 81 0.04 13.10 3.74
N VAL A 82 -1.11 12.47 3.57
CA VAL A 82 -1.91 12.55 2.36
C VAL A 82 -2.91 13.71 2.49
N LYS A 83 -2.88 14.63 1.54
CA LYS A 83 -3.91 15.65 1.33
C LYS A 83 -4.73 15.21 0.14
N THR A 84 -5.96 14.78 0.41
CA THR A 84 -6.95 14.61 -0.65
C THR A 84 -7.35 16.00 -1.10
N SER A 85 -7.06 16.34 -2.36
CA SER A 85 -7.69 17.50 -2.98
C SER A 85 -9.18 17.16 -3.04
N LYS A 86 -9.96 17.69 -2.09
CA LYS A 86 -11.42 17.59 -2.10
C LYS A 86 -11.85 18.05 -3.50
N ASP A 87 -12.64 17.22 -4.18
CA ASP A 87 -13.29 17.53 -5.46
C ASP A 87 -13.65 19.03 -5.42
N LYS A 88 -13.07 19.83 -6.31
CA LYS A 88 -13.74 21.09 -6.66
C LYS A 88 -14.95 20.62 -7.45
N ASP A 89 -16.06 20.52 -6.74
CA ASP A 89 -17.41 20.47 -7.31
C ASP A 89 -17.58 21.67 -8.26
#